data_AF-A0A804NTN0-F1
#
_entry.id   AF-A0A804NTN0-F1
#
_cell.length_a   1.000
_cell.length_b   1.000
_cell.length_c   1.000
_cell.angle_alpha   90.00
_cell.angle_beta   90.00
_cell.angle_gamma   90.00
#
_symmetry.space_group_name_H-M   'P 1'
#
loop_
_entity.id
_entity.type
_entity.pdbx_description
1 polymer ?
#
loop_
_entity_poly.entity_id
_entity_poly.type
_entity_poly.pdbx_seq_one_letter_code
_entity_poly.pdbx_strand_id
1 'polypeptide(L)'
;MNDSNGAILFIEKPKPSDAFSIKERYIQTKYVDKLLFARDPDQNTINILEAIRKNDVRAAYRILAIAEVSANMTYDALSKDVHHVQPVTDKMLLDPISCEIIQDSGKPEGCLQGCSLLHFACEYGYPIMVELLLLFGADINMQDFHGRTPLHHCVQKKNDELTKHLLKRGARTTIKDGGGLTALERRMELGAITDEDLFILFVR
;
A
#
# COMPACT_ATOMS: atom_id res chain seq x y z
N MET A 1 32.17 5.49 -29.37
CA MET A 1 30.87 5.15 -30.00
C MET A 1 30.18 4.23 -29.01
N ASN A 2 29.16 4.61 -28.23
CA ASN A 2 28.16 5.63 -28.40
C ASN A 2 27.82 6.18 -26.99
N ASP A 3 28.05 7.46 -26.77
CA ASP A 3 27.50 8.17 -25.61
C ASP A 3 25.99 8.30 -25.83
N SER A 4 25.20 7.77 -24.91
CA SER A 4 23.76 8.04 -24.83
C SER A 4 23.42 8.33 -23.38
N ASN A 5 24.11 9.34 -22.82
CA ASN A 5 23.60 10.08 -21.67
C ASN A 5 22.20 10.55 -22.02
N GLY A 6 21.19 9.97 -21.38
CA GLY A 6 19.79 10.37 -21.50
C GLY A 6 19.65 11.85 -21.19
N ALA A 7 19.55 12.66 -22.23
CA ALA A 7 19.43 14.10 -22.11
C ALA A 7 18.13 14.41 -21.37
N ILE A 8 18.25 14.96 -20.16
CA ILE A 8 17.14 15.52 -19.42
C ILE A 8 16.59 16.68 -20.26
N LEU A 9 15.44 16.48 -20.91
CA LEU A 9 14.70 17.54 -21.59
C LEU A 9 14.12 18.48 -20.53
N PHE A 10 14.92 19.43 -20.04
CA PHE A 10 14.44 20.54 -19.22
C PHE A 10 13.58 21.46 -20.09
N ILE A 11 12.26 21.24 -20.09
CA ILE A 11 11.30 22.17 -20.68
C ILE A 11 10.82 23.13 -19.59
N GLU A 12 11.23 24.41 -19.68
CA GLU A 12 10.80 25.45 -18.75
C GLU A 12 9.30 25.75 -18.86
N LYS A 13 8.69 26.19 -17.75
CA LYS A 13 7.27 26.58 -17.72
C LYS A 13 7.07 27.84 -18.57
N PRO A 14 6.21 27.81 -19.60
CA PRO A 14 6.01 28.94 -20.50
C PRO A 14 5.30 30.11 -19.83
N LYS A 15 5.63 31.31 -20.28
CA LYS A 15 5.03 32.59 -19.89
C LYS A 15 3.70 32.80 -20.63
N PRO A 16 2.82 33.70 -20.12
CA PRO A 16 1.57 34.05 -20.81
C PRO A 16 1.79 34.58 -22.24
N SER A 17 2.92 35.23 -22.49
CA SER A 17 3.32 35.78 -23.80
C SER A 17 3.81 34.74 -24.80
N ASP A 18 4.12 33.51 -24.37
CA ASP A 18 4.80 32.55 -25.24
C ASP A 18 3.85 31.95 -26.29
N ALA A 19 4.44 31.50 -27.39
CA ALA A 19 3.73 30.88 -28.51
C ALA A 19 2.93 29.65 -28.05
N PHE A 20 1.78 29.43 -28.69
CA PHE A 20 0.88 28.32 -28.36
C PHE A 20 1.60 26.96 -28.44
N SER A 21 2.43 26.75 -29.47
CA SER A 21 3.20 25.51 -29.66
C SER A 21 4.15 25.20 -28.50
N ILE A 22 4.71 26.22 -27.83
CA ILE A 22 5.58 26.03 -26.65
C ILE A 22 4.75 25.61 -25.44
N LYS A 23 3.57 26.22 -25.26
CA LYS A 23 2.61 25.87 -24.21
C LYS A 23 2.06 24.46 -24.39
N GLU A 24 1.67 24.13 -25.62
CA GLU A 24 1.19 22.81 -26.00
C GLU A 24 2.26 21.75 -25.75
N ARG A 25 3.51 21.97 -26.20
CA ARG A 25 4.63 21.06 -25.93
C ARG A 25 4.89 20.91 -24.43
N TYR A 26 4.87 21.99 -23.64
CA TYR A 26 5.03 21.88 -22.18
C TYR A 26 3.89 21.08 -21.53
N ILE A 27 2.64 21.31 -21.93
CA ILE A 27 1.48 20.57 -21.43
C ILE A 27 1.61 19.09 -21.79
N GLN A 28 1.92 18.78 -23.05
CA GLN A 28 2.13 17.43 -23.54
C GLN A 28 3.24 16.72 -22.76
N THR A 29 4.42 17.33 -22.67
CA THR A 29 5.57 16.73 -21.97
C THR A 29 5.33 16.59 -20.46
N LYS A 30 4.57 17.50 -19.85
CA LYS A 30 4.29 17.49 -18.41
C LYS A 30 3.20 16.49 -18.02
N TYR A 31 2.09 16.49 -18.74
CA TYR A 31 0.87 15.80 -18.34
C TYR A 31 0.61 14.53 -19.13
N VAL A 32 1.10 14.44 -20.37
CA VAL A 32 0.92 13.26 -21.23
C VAL A 32 2.17 12.37 -21.16
N ASP A 33 3.34 12.92 -21.45
CA ASP A 33 4.58 12.12 -21.53
C ASP A 33 5.23 11.91 -20.15
N LYS A 34 4.84 12.70 -19.14
CA LYS A 34 5.33 12.63 -17.75
C LYS A 34 6.88 12.68 -17.66
N LEU A 35 7.53 13.46 -18.53
CA LEU A 35 9.00 13.48 -18.68
C LEU A 35 9.71 14.52 -17.78
N LEU A 36 8.97 15.45 -17.16
CA LEU A 36 9.55 16.55 -16.36
C LEU A 36 9.85 16.22 -14.89
N PHE A 37 9.64 14.98 -14.47
CA PHE A 37 9.96 14.53 -13.12
C PHE A 37 11.19 13.64 -13.20
N ALA A 38 12.30 14.06 -12.57
CA ALA A 38 13.54 13.29 -12.54
C ALA A 38 13.25 11.87 -12.03
N ARG A 39 13.61 10.88 -12.85
CA ARG A 39 13.24 9.47 -12.67
C ARG A 39 14.38 8.73 -11.98
N ASP A 40 14.33 8.70 -10.65
CA ASP A 40 15.00 7.63 -9.90
C ASP A 40 13.90 6.71 -9.33
N PRO A 41 13.72 5.50 -9.87
CA PRO A 41 12.73 4.54 -9.40
C PRO A 41 12.89 4.26 -7.91
N ASP A 42 14.11 4.07 -7.42
CA ASP A 42 14.37 3.64 -6.04
C ASP A 42 13.98 4.74 -5.03
N GLN A 43 14.27 6.01 -5.38
CA GLN A 43 13.88 7.15 -4.54
C GLN A 43 12.36 7.36 -4.51
N ASN A 44 11.66 7.22 -5.64
CA ASN A 44 10.20 7.36 -5.68
C ASN A 44 9.48 6.31 -4.84
N THR A 45 10.12 5.15 -4.72
CA THR A 45 9.55 4.01 -4.04
C THR A 45 9.72 4.09 -2.52
N ILE A 46 10.84 4.66 -2.04
CA ILE A 46 10.98 5.07 -0.63
C ILE A 46 10.00 6.20 -0.28
N ASN A 47 9.82 7.15 -1.20
CA ASN A 47 8.96 8.31 -0.99
C ASN A 47 7.47 7.95 -0.86
N ILE A 48 6.97 6.88 -1.50
CA ILE A 48 5.55 6.51 -1.41
C ILE A 48 5.18 5.96 -0.03
N LEU A 49 6.02 5.11 0.57
CA LEU A 49 5.77 4.62 1.92
C LEU A 49 5.83 5.75 2.94
N GLU A 50 6.80 6.66 2.81
CA GLU A 50 6.88 7.83 3.69
C GLU A 50 5.63 8.72 3.56
N ALA A 51 5.14 8.93 2.33
CA ALA A 51 3.91 9.66 2.10
C ALA A 51 2.70 8.98 2.78
N ILE A 52 2.61 7.65 2.72
CA ILE A 52 1.55 6.90 3.42
C ILE A 52 1.70 7.02 4.93
N ARG A 53 2.90 6.83 5.50
CA ARG A 53 3.17 6.97 6.94
C ARG A 53 2.82 8.37 7.47
N LYS A 54 3.01 9.40 6.65
CA LYS A 54 2.65 10.80 6.97
C LYS A 54 1.21 11.17 6.60
N ASN A 55 0.45 10.25 6.02
CA ASN A 55 -0.88 10.49 5.43
C ASN A 55 -0.91 11.65 4.41
N ASP A 56 0.17 11.86 3.67
CA ASP A 56 0.22 12.86 2.58
C ASP A 56 -0.37 12.27 1.30
N VAL A 57 -1.70 12.32 1.22
CA VAL A 57 -2.49 11.85 0.05
C VAL A 57 -2.04 12.54 -1.24
N ARG A 58 -1.60 13.81 -1.19
CA ARG A 58 -1.17 14.54 -2.40
C ARG A 58 0.17 14.04 -2.90
N ALA A 59 1.11 13.80 -2.00
CA ALA A 59 2.38 13.17 -2.37
C ALA A 59 2.15 11.76 -2.91
N ALA A 60 1.31 10.96 -2.24
CA ALA A 60 0.98 9.61 -2.69
C ALA A 60 0.35 9.61 -4.10
N TYR A 61 -0.65 10.47 -4.35
CA TYR A 61 -1.27 10.62 -5.67
C TYR A 61 -0.25 11.00 -6.75
N ARG A 62 0.63 11.98 -6.46
CA ARG A 62 1.66 12.39 -7.43
C ARG A 62 2.57 11.24 -7.79
N ILE A 63 3.02 10.47 -6.81
CA ILE A 63 3.94 9.35 -7.04
C ILE A 63 3.23 8.24 -7.82
N LEU A 64 2.03 7.82 -7.41
CA LEU A 64 1.26 6.77 -8.11
C LEU A 64 0.89 7.18 -9.55
N ALA A 65 0.55 8.44 -9.77
CA ALA A 65 0.16 8.93 -11.09
C ALA A 65 1.35 9.13 -12.05
N ILE A 66 2.53 9.47 -11.53
CA ILE A 66 3.65 9.95 -12.34
C ILE A 66 4.78 8.93 -12.44
N ALA A 67 5.08 8.22 -11.36
CA ALA A 67 6.31 7.43 -11.23
C ALA A 67 6.19 5.95 -11.63
N GLU A 68 5.10 5.55 -12.30
CA GLU A 68 4.83 4.15 -12.71
C GLU A 68 4.89 3.12 -11.56
N VAL A 69 4.70 3.60 -10.32
CA VAL A 69 4.74 2.75 -9.13
C VAL A 69 3.42 1.97 -9.03
N SER A 70 3.52 0.64 -8.98
CA SER A 70 2.36 -0.23 -8.80
C SER A 70 1.76 -0.07 -7.40
N ALA A 71 0.44 0.12 -7.31
CA ALA A 71 -0.27 0.17 -6.02
C ALA A 71 -0.19 -1.15 -5.23
N ASN A 72 0.22 -2.24 -5.89
CA ASN A 72 0.36 -3.60 -5.35
C ASN A 72 1.80 -3.97 -4.94
N MET A 73 2.72 -3.01 -5.01
CA MET A 73 4.05 -3.18 -4.46
C MET A 73 4.02 -3.57 -2.98
N THR A 74 4.96 -4.42 -2.57
CA THR A 74 5.12 -4.89 -1.19
C THR A 74 6.33 -4.23 -0.53
N TYR A 75 6.37 -4.21 0.80
CA TYR A 75 7.50 -3.68 1.58
C TYR A 75 8.85 -4.29 1.20
N ASP A 76 8.88 -5.58 0.85
CA ASP A 76 10.11 -6.30 0.49
C ASP A 76 10.75 -5.81 -0.80
N ALA A 77 9.95 -5.26 -1.71
CA ALA A 77 10.47 -4.62 -2.90
C ALA A 77 11.22 -3.31 -2.58
N LEU A 78 11.11 -2.81 -1.33
CA LEU A 78 11.45 -1.43 -0.93
C LEU A 78 12.56 -1.36 0.09
N SER A 79 12.63 -2.36 0.96
CA SER A 79 13.59 -2.45 2.05
C SER A 79 14.32 -3.77 1.97
N LYS A 80 15.65 -3.71 1.91
CA LYS A 80 16.53 -4.89 1.96
C LYS A 80 16.85 -5.32 3.39
N ASP A 81 16.42 -4.54 4.38
CA ASP A 81 16.90 -4.63 5.75
C ASP A 81 16.12 -5.65 6.59
N VAL A 82 14.96 -6.14 6.11
CA VAL A 82 14.09 -7.04 6.87
C VAL A 82 13.51 -8.11 5.97
N HIS A 83 14.26 -9.18 5.74
CA HIS A 83 13.76 -10.38 5.08
C HIS A 83 13.86 -11.56 6.05
N HIS A 84 12.81 -12.39 6.14
CA HIS A 84 12.91 -13.69 6.79
C HIS A 84 14.04 -14.51 6.15
N VAL A 85 15.01 -14.96 6.95
CA VAL A 85 16.08 -15.86 6.51
C VAL A 85 15.53 -17.30 6.54
N GLN A 86 15.37 -17.94 5.37
CA GLN A 86 14.92 -19.34 5.28
C GLN A 86 16.06 -20.31 5.72
N PRO A 87 15.74 -21.52 6.27
CA PRO A 87 14.98 -22.58 5.57
C PRO A 87 13.62 -22.81 6.24
N VAL A 88 12.52 -22.35 5.62
CA VAL A 88 11.18 -22.52 6.17
C VAL A 88 10.73 -23.95 5.91
N THR A 89 10.72 -24.79 6.95
CA THR A 89 10.13 -26.12 6.89
C THR A 89 8.62 -26.03 7.18
N ASP A 90 7.86 -26.55 6.23
CA ASP A 90 6.42 -26.81 6.16
C ASP A 90 5.46 -26.17 7.18
N LYS A 91 4.62 -25.27 6.63
CA LYS A 91 3.20 -25.04 6.94
C LYS A 91 2.76 -24.56 8.34
N MET A 92 3.62 -24.58 9.37
CA MET A 92 3.19 -24.27 10.74
C MET A 92 3.67 -22.92 11.31
N LEU A 93 4.47 -22.14 10.58
CA LEU A 93 5.06 -20.88 11.07
C LEU A 93 4.57 -19.60 10.35
N LEU A 94 3.36 -19.58 9.78
CA LEU A 94 2.73 -18.34 9.30
C LEU A 94 1.93 -17.60 10.38
N ASP A 95 1.83 -18.13 11.60
CA ASP A 95 1.16 -17.44 12.70
C ASP A 95 1.91 -16.14 13.07
N PRO A 96 1.29 -14.95 12.95
CA PRO A 96 1.92 -13.68 13.30
C PRO A 96 2.50 -13.67 14.73
N ILE A 97 1.88 -14.37 15.68
CA ILE A 97 2.33 -14.40 17.08
C ILE A 97 3.65 -15.17 17.22
N SER A 98 3.89 -16.12 16.32
CA SER A 98 5.10 -16.96 16.30
C SER A 98 6.26 -16.34 15.52
N CYS A 99 6.11 -15.12 15.00
CA CYS A 99 7.16 -14.44 14.26
C CYS A 99 8.28 -13.93 15.20
N GLU A 100 9.51 -14.40 15.00
CA GLU A 100 10.68 -13.98 15.79
C GLU A 100 10.92 -12.45 15.74
N ILE A 101 10.64 -11.81 14.61
CA ILE A 101 10.75 -10.34 14.46
C ILE A 101 9.78 -9.60 15.40
N ILE A 102 8.61 -10.18 15.65
CA ILE A 102 7.62 -9.61 16.58
C ILE A 102 8.09 -9.74 18.03
N GLN A 103 8.86 -10.78 18.36
CA GLN A 103 9.36 -11.03 19.71
C GLN A 103 10.58 -10.15 20.06
N ASP A 104 11.53 -10.00 19.14
CA ASP A 104 12.81 -9.32 19.42
C ASP A 104 12.77 -7.78 19.29
N SER A 105 11.89 -7.23 18.45
CA SER A 105 11.98 -5.82 18.05
C SER A 105 11.46 -4.82 19.09
N GLY A 106 10.73 -5.25 20.13
CA GLY A 106 10.16 -4.39 21.18
C GLY A 106 9.23 -3.27 20.67
N LYS A 107 8.99 -3.20 19.36
CA LYS A 107 8.11 -2.26 18.67
C LYS A 107 6.97 -3.08 18.06
N PRO A 108 5.71 -2.80 18.40
CA PRO A 108 4.56 -3.58 17.93
C PRO A 108 4.26 -3.40 16.43
N GLU A 109 5.10 -2.69 15.68
CA GLU A 109 5.11 -2.71 14.22
C GLU A 109 5.63 -4.10 13.79
N GLY A 110 4.76 -5.11 13.86
CA GLY A 110 5.11 -6.49 13.57
C GLY A 110 5.65 -6.71 12.16
N CYS A 111 5.99 -7.96 11.83
CA CYS A 111 6.58 -8.29 10.53
C CYS A 111 5.82 -7.62 9.36
N LEU A 112 6.55 -6.78 8.62
CA LEU A 112 6.04 -6.02 7.48
C LEU A 112 6.26 -6.75 6.14
N GLN A 113 6.79 -7.97 6.19
CA GLN A 113 7.09 -8.75 5.00
C GLN A 113 5.81 -9.02 4.21
N GLY A 114 5.86 -8.81 2.90
CA GLY A 114 4.71 -8.94 2.00
C GLY A 114 3.64 -7.86 2.17
N CYS A 115 3.72 -6.96 3.15
CA CYS A 115 2.72 -5.90 3.33
C CYS A 115 2.72 -4.96 2.12
N SER A 116 1.57 -4.82 1.49
CA SER A 116 1.35 -3.84 0.40
C SER A 116 1.04 -2.44 0.93
N LEU A 117 1.04 -1.44 0.04
CA LEU A 117 0.61 -0.07 0.38
C LEU A 117 -0.77 -0.04 1.06
N LEU A 118 -1.68 -0.91 0.61
CA LEU A 118 -3.03 -0.98 1.14
C LEU A 118 -3.06 -1.56 2.56
N HIS A 119 -2.16 -2.49 2.88
CA HIS A 119 -1.98 -2.96 4.27
C HIS A 119 -1.58 -1.81 5.18
N PHE A 120 -0.60 -0.98 4.77
CA PHE A 120 -0.18 0.19 5.56
C PHE A 120 -1.31 1.20 5.75
N ALA A 121 -2.06 1.54 4.70
CA ALA A 121 -3.18 2.46 4.82
C ALA A 121 -4.28 1.94 5.77
N CYS A 122 -4.51 0.63 5.80
CA CYS A 122 -5.43 -0.03 6.72
C CYS A 122 -4.90 -0.06 8.16
N GLU A 123 -3.63 -0.42 8.33
CA GLU A 123 -2.90 -0.43 9.61
C GLU A 123 -2.92 0.96 10.28
N TYR A 124 -2.78 2.04 9.51
CA TYR A 124 -2.83 3.40 10.03
C TYR A 124 -4.24 3.99 10.12
N GLY A 125 -5.25 3.33 9.56
CA GLY A 125 -6.63 3.81 9.62
C GLY A 125 -6.93 4.99 8.70
N TYR A 126 -6.33 5.06 7.51
CA TYR A 126 -6.44 6.21 6.59
C TYR A 126 -7.43 5.97 5.44
N PRO A 127 -8.74 6.30 5.59
CA PRO A 127 -9.77 5.96 4.60
C PRO A 127 -9.55 6.63 3.23
N ILE A 128 -9.11 7.89 3.21
CA ILE A 128 -8.86 8.60 1.95
C ILE A 128 -7.67 7.97 1.20
N MET A 129 -6.65 7.53 1.94
CA MET A 129 -5.50 6.85 1.35
C MET A 129 -5.90 5.46 0.81
N VAL A 130 -6.74 4.72 1.55
CA VAL A 130 -7.33 3.46 1.09
C VAL A 130 -8.06 3.65 -0.24
N GLU A 131 -8.94 4.64 -0.33
CA GLU A 131 -9.69 4.93 -1.55
C GLU A 131 -8.79 5.31 -2.73
N LEU A 132 -7.76 6.13 -2.45
CA LEU A 132 -6.75 6.46 -3.46
C LEU A 132 -6.06 5.20 -3.97
N LEU A 133 -5.59 4.32 -3.10
CA LEU A 133 -4.88 3.10 -3.51
C LEU A 133 -5.79 2.16 -4.30
N LEU A 134 -7.05 1.99 -3.88
CA LEU A 134 -8.04 1.18 -4.60
C LEU A 134 -8.33 1.76 -6.00
N LEU A 135 -8.41 3.08 -6.14
CA LEU A 135 -8.59 3.75 -7.43
C LEU A 135 -7.43 3.47 -8.39
N PHE A 136 -6.21 3.33 -7.86
CA PHE A 136 -5.01 2.97 -8.62
C PHE A 136 -4.83 1.44 -8.78
N GLY A 137 -5.85 0.64 -8.47
CA GLY A 137 -5.85 -0.80 -8.73
C GLY A 137 -5.14 -1.63 -7.66
N ALA A 138 -5.05 -1.14 -6.42
CA ALA A 138 -4.62 -1.97 -5.31
C ALA A 138 -5.58 -3.17 -5.14
N ASP A 139 -5.01 -4.36 -4.99
CA ASP A 139 -5.74 -5.58 -4.69
C ASP A 139 -6.17 -5.57 -3.23
N ILE A 140 -7.48 -5.42 -3.04
CA ILE A 140 -8.13 -5.39 -1.73
C ILE A 140 -7.96 -6.69 -0.92
N ASN A 141 -7.57 -7.78 -1.59
CA ASN A 141 -7.43 -9.11 -1.01
C ASN A 141 -5.98 -9.62 -1.01
N MET A 142 -5.01 -8.78 -1.35
CA MET A 142 -3.59 -9.15 -1.30
C MET A 142 -3.22 -9.68 0.09
N GLN A 143 -2.43 -10.75 0.14
CA GLN A 143 -1.98 -11.33 1.40
C GLN A 143 -0.53 -10.94 1.70
N ASP A 144 -0.25 -10.55 2.94
CA ASP A 144 1.12 -10.40 3.43
C ASP A 144 1.79 -11.75 3.67
N PHE A 145 3.03 -11.74 4.19
CA PHE A 145 3.78 -12.96 4.48
C PHE A 145 3.08 -13.90 5.48
N HIS A 146 2.25 -13.36 6.36
CA HIS A 146 1.46 -14.12 7.33
C HIS A 146 0.06 -14.48 6.81
N GLY A 147 -0.20 -14.32 5.51
CA GLY A 147 -1.50 -14.60 4.92
C GLY A 147 -2.59 -13.59 5.29
N ARG A 148 -2.27 -12.51 6.01
CA ARG A 148 -3.25 -11.49 6.42
C ARG A 148 -3.58 -10.62 5.22
N THR A 149 -4.85 -10.27 5.08
CA THR A 149 -5.32 -9.30 4.08
C THR A 149 -5.44 -7.90 4.69
N PRO A 150 -5.59 -6.82 3.89
CA PRO A 150 -5.87 -5.49 4.43
C PRO A 150 -7.07 -5.44 5.39
N LEU A 151 -8.09 -6.29 5.16
CA LEU A 151 -9.23 -6.43 6.06
C LEU A 151 -8.84 -6.96 7.46
N HIS A 152 -7.90 -7.89 7.54
CA HIS A 152 -7.36 -8.37 8.82
C HIS A 152 -6.67 -7.24 9.59
N HIS A 153 -5.94 -6.36 8.90
CA HIS A 153 -5.29 -5.20 9.52
C HIS A 153 -6.30 -4.19 10.08
N CYS A 154 -7.37 -3.87 9.34
CA CYS A 154 -8.45 -3.01 9.85
C CYS A 154 -9.07 -3.56 11.14
N VAL A 155 -9.32 -4.87 11.17
CA VAL A 155 -9.86 -5.59 12.33
C VAL A 155 -8.91 -5.52 13.52
N GLN A 156 -7.62 -5.78 13.31
CA GLN A 156 -6.61 -5.75 14.37
C GLN A 156 -6.51 -4.38 15.04
N LYS A 157 -6.75 -3.31 14.27
CA LYS A 157 -6.80 -1.92 14.77
C LYS A 157 -8.12 -1.54 15.43
N LYS A 158 -9.11 -2.45 15.47
CA LYS A 158 -10.45 -2.20 15.99
C LYS A 158 -11.11 -0.98 15.31
N ASN A 159 -10.78 -0.73 14.04
CA ASN A 159 -11.35 0.36 13.27
C ASN A 159 -12.57 -0.15 12.51
N ASP A 160 -13.71 -0.22 13.21
CA ASP A 160 -14.96 -0.77 12.68
C ASP A 160 -15.44 0.02 11.45
N GLU A 161 -15.28 1.34 11.42
CA GLU A 161 -15.67 2.17 10.26
C GLU A 161 -14.84 1.88 9.01
N LEU A 162 -13.52 1.78 9.13
CA LEU A 162 -12.67 1.41 8.00
C LEU A 162 -12.88 -0.06 7.58
N THR A 163 -13.19 -0.94 8.54
CA THR A 163 -13.54 -2.34 8.28
C THR A 163 -14.81 -2.41 7.43
N LYS A 164 -15.90 -1.74 7.84
CA LYS A 164 -17.14 -1.63 7.05
C LYS A 164 -16.86 -1.07 5.66
N HIS A 165 -15.99 -0.08 5.57
CA HIS A 165 -15.63 0.54 4.30
C HIS A 165 -14.95 -0.46 3.34
N LEU A 166 -13.94 -1.21 3.79
CA LEU A 166 -13.30 -2.26 2.99
C LEU A 166 -14.30 -3.35 2.57
N LEU A 167 -15.18 -3.78 3.47
CA LEU A 167 -16.22 -4.76 3.17
C LEU A 167 -17.16 -4.27 2.06
N LYS A 168 -17.60 -3.01 2.15
CA LYS A 168 -18.41 -2.36 1.09
C LYS A 168 -17.67 -2.24 -0.25
N ARG A 169 -16.34 -2.20 -0.23
CA ARG A 169 -15.49 -2.17 -1.43
C ARG A 169 -15.17 -3.57 -1.98
N GLY A 170 -15.72 -4.62 -1.38
CA GLY A 170 -15.60 -6.00 -1.88
C GLY A 170 -14.43 -6.79 -1.29
N ALA A 171 -13.93 -6.40 -0.11
CA ALA A 171 -12.97 -7.23 0.62
C ALA A 171 -13.58 -8.60 0.94
N ARG A 172 -12.87 -9.68 0.65
CA ARG A 172 -13.33 -11.05 0.87
C ARG A 172 -13.19 -11.42 2.34
N THR A 173 -14.31 -11.78 2.97
CA THR A 173 -14.39 -12.20 4.38
C THR A 173 -13.92 -13.64 4.60
N THR A 174 -13.87 -14.45 3.53
CA THR A 174 -13.57 -15.88 3.58
C THR A 174 -12.08 -16.23 3.55
N ILE A 175 -11.21 -15.24 3.31
CA ILE A 175 -9.76 -15.46 3.28
C ILE A 175 -9.26 -15.67 4.70
N LYS A 176 -8.47 -16.72 4.89
CA LYS A 176 -7.84 -17.07 6.16
C LYS A 176 -6.40 -16.60 6.18
N ASP A 177 -5.99 -16.08 7.33
CA ASP A 177 -4.59 -15.79 7.60
C ASP A 177 -3.78 -17.07 7.88
N GLY A 178 -2.50 -16.89 8.19
CA GLY A 178 -1.56 -17.97 8.51
C GLY A 178 -1.90 -18.76 9.78
N GLY A 179 -2.74 -18.21 10.66
CA GLY A 179 -3.32 -18.93 11.80
C GLY A 179 -4.58 -19.71 11.43
N GLY A 180 -5.02 -19.67 10.16
CA GLY A 180 -6.21 -20.36 9.69
C GLY A 180 -7.53 -19.66 10.04
N LEU A 181 -7.46 -18.39 10.47
CA LEU A 181 -8.61 -17.60 10.88
C LEU A 181 -8.93 -16.52 9.85
N THR A 182 -10.22 -16.32 9.63
CA THR A 182 -10.78 -15.22 8.84
C THR A 182 -10.74 -13.90 9.61
N ALA A 183 -10.93 -12.78 8.90
CA ALA A 183 -11.02 -11.47 9.53
C ALA A 183 -12.15 -11.38 10.57
N LEU A 184 -13.28 -12.06 10.35
CA LEU A 184 -14.37 -12.13 11.33
C LEU A 184 -13.95 -12.87 12.59
N GLU A 185 -13.31 -14.04 12.44
CA GLU A 185 -12.84 -14.85 13.56
C GLU A 185 -11.80 -14.07 14.39
N ARG A 186 -10.85 -13.39 13.74
CA ARG A 186 -9.92 -12.46 14.41
C ARG A 186 -10.66 -11.33 15.14
N ARG A 187 -11.71 -10.76 14.54
CA ARG A 187 -12.51 -9.70 15.20
C ARG A 187 -13.20 -10.20 16.46
N MET A 188 -13.64 -11.46 16.47
CA MET A 188 -14.26 -12.10 17.63
C MET A 188 -13.25 -12.40 18.73
N GLU A 189 -12.00 -12.76 18.40
CA GLU A 189 -10.91 -12.92 19.39
C GLU A 189 -10.64 -11.61 20.16
N LEU A 190 -10.87 -10.46 19.53
CA LEU A 190 -10.70 -9.13 20.14
C LEU A 190 -11.86 -8.69 21.04
N GLY A 191 -12.95 -9.47 21.09
CA GLY A 191 -14.17 -9.21 21.87
C GLY A 191 -15.45 -9.28 21.02
N ALA A 192 -16.61 -9.24 21.71
CA ALA A 192 -17.91 -9.29 21.06
C ALA A 192 -18.10 -8.18 20.02
N ILE A 193 -18.76 -8.52 18.91
CA ILE A 193 -19.19 -7.54 17.90
C ILE A 193 -20.53 -6.99 18.33
N THR A 194 -20.56 -5.75 18.78
CA THR A 194 -21.78 -5.05 19.18
C THR A 194 -22.46 -4.32 18.03
N ASP A 195 -21.71 -4.09 16.94
CA ASP A 195 -22.19 -3.38 15.76
C ASP A 195 -22.84 -4.37 14.78
N GLU A 196 -24.17 -4.33 14.72
CA GLU A 196 -24.97 -5.22 13.87
C GLU A 196 -24.66 -5.03 12.38
N ASP A 197 -24.44 -3.79 11.93
CA ASP A 197 -24.12 -3.50 10.52
C ASP A 197 -22.78 -4.12 10.12
N LEU A 198 -21.78 -4.00 11.00
CA LEU A 198 -20.48 -4.62 10.80
C LEU A 198 -20.61 -6.15 10.76
N PHE A 199 -21.36 -6.73 11.69
CA PHE A 199 -21.58 -8.17 11.73
C PHE A 199 -22.25 -8.66 10.43
N ILE A 200 -23.30 -7.98 9.98
CA ILE A 200 -24.00 -8.28 8.71
C ILE A 200 -23.04 -8.21 7.52
N LEU A 201 -22.16 -7.20 7.47
CA LEU A 201 -21.18 -7.08 6.39
C LEU A 201 -20.14 -8.20 6.39
N PHE A 202 -19.81 -8.78 7.53
CA PHE A 202 -18.90 -9.92 7.59
C PHE A 202 -19.52 -11.24 7.10
N VAL A 203 -20.83 -11.42 7.29
CA VAL A 203 -21.54 -12.68 6.97
C VAL A 203 -22.23 -12.67 5.62
N ARG A 204 -22.17 -11.55 4.88
CA ARG A 204 -22.65 -11.43 3.49
C ARG A 204 -21.62 -11.93 2.49
#